data_AF-A0A8B7DBU8-F1
#
_entry.id   AF-A0A8B7DBU8-F1
#
_cell.length_a   1.000
_cell.length_b   1.000
_cell.length_c   1.000
_cell.angle_alpha   90.00
_cell.angle_beta   90.00
_cell.angle_gamma   90.00
#
_symmetry.space_group_name_H-M   'P 1'
#
loop_
_entity.id
_entity.type
_entity.pdbx_description
1 polymer ?
#
loop_
_entity_poly.entity_id
_entity_poly.type
_entity_poly.pdbx_seq_one_letter_code
_entity_poly.pdbx_strand_id
1 'polypeptide(L)'
;YCNNASAALQSFNLARKDIVWGERSLYSMVEICINPDSELLGGETFESVDNGAKQTEKVDSDQMALKTAEKLLSEIKSQESLKFKVLQNKTLIATKDNRIVQKALFNLTEIVEANKDCVPALLAMSTCFMLLKQSPKARNQLKRLAKMTWNPEEAEDFEKVWLSLADIYIQKCIMYNAAEIKGSY
;
A
#
# COMPACT_ATOMS: atom_id res chain seq x y z
N TYR A 1 -1.14 19.22 3.14
CA TYR A 1 -1.67 17.95 3.63
C TYR A 1 -1.98 18.07 5.12
N CYS A 2 -3.24 18.04 5.52
CA CYS A 2 -3.64 18.26 6.94
C CYS A 2 -3.61 16.98 7.80
N ASN A 3 -3.12 15.85 7.26
CA ASN A 3 -3.01 14.53 7.90
C ASN A 3 -4.15 14.19 8.88
N ASN A 4 -5.39 14.51 8.52
CA ASN A 4 -6.57 14.31 9.36
C ASN A 4 -7.54 13.37 8.64
N ALA A 5 -7.25 12.07 8.74
CA ALA A 5 -8.05 11.00 8.16
C ALA A 5 -9.52 11.07 8.61
N SER A 6 -9.78 11.42 9.87
CA SER A 6 -11.13 11.48 10.43
C SER A 6 -11.99 12.58 9.79
N ALA A 7 -11.45 13.79 9.60
CA ALA A 7 -12.17 14.88 8.94
C ALA A 7 -12.43 14.60 7.46
N ALA A 8 -11.49 13.95 6.77
CA ALA A 8 -11.66 13.50 5.39
C ALA A 8 -12.78 12.46 5.28
N LEU A 9 -12.78 11.43 6.15
CA LEU A 9 -13.82 10.40 6.18
C LEU A 9 -15.21 10.98 6.45
N GLN A 10 -15.33 11.98 7.33
CA GLN A 10 -16.61 12.67 7.54
C GLN A 10 -17.11 13.36 6.26
N SER A 11 -16.23 14.08 5.59
CA SER A 11 -16.56 14.79 4.34
C SER A 11 -16.97 13.81 3.23
N PHE A 12 -16.25 12.69 3.08
CA PHE A 12 -16.59 11.67 2.09
C PHE A 12 -17.88 10.91 2.43
N ASN A 13 -18.17 10.69 3.72
CA ASN A 13 -19.45 10.10 4.13
C ASN A 13 -20.64 10.97 3.72
N LEU A 14 -20.50 12.31 3.77
CA LEU A 14 -21.54 13.23 3.29
C LEU A 14 -21.75 13.11 1.78
N ALA A 15 -20.67 12.91 1.01
CA ALA A 15 -20.73 12.78 -0.45
C ALA A 15 -21.12 11.38 -0.95
N ARG A 16 -21.19 10.35 -0.08
CA ARG A 16 -21.43 8.94 -0.45
C ARG A 16 -22.73 8.69 -1.23
N LYS A 17 -23.76 9.51 -1.03
CA LYS A 17 -25.05 9.41 -1.73
C LYS A 17 -25.13 10.28 -2.99
N ASP A 18 -24.08 11.05 -3.29
CA ASP A 18 -24.03 11.89 -4.46
C ASP A 18 -23.87 11.05 -5.74
N ILE A 19 -24.55 11.44 -6.81
CA ILE A 19 -24.60 10.69 -8.07
C ILE A 19 -23.25 10.75 -8.80
N VAL A 20 -22.51 11.85 -8.64
CA VAL A 20 -21.24 12.11 -9.33
C VAL A 20 -20.05 11.78 -8.42
N TRP A 21 -20.13 12.16 -7.14
CA TRP A 21 -19.02 12.05 -6.19
C TRP A 21 -19.09 10.83 -5.29
N GLY A 22 -20.23 10.15 -5.18
CA GLY A 22 -20.42 9.04 -4.25
C GLY A 22 -19.43 7.91 -4.47
N GLU A 23 -19.27 7.47 -5.72
CA GLU A 23 -18.33 6.39 -6.05
C GLU A 23 -16.87 6.82 -5.78
N ARG A 24 -16.45 8.01 -6.22
CA ARG A 24 -15.08 8.52 -5.95
C ARG A 24 -14.81 8.69 -4.46
N SER A 25 -15.83 9.06 -3.68
CA SER A 25 -15.76 9.17 -2.23
C SER A 25 -15.54 7.80 -1.60
N LEU A 26 -16.23 6.75 -2.06
CA LEU A 26 -16.00 5.37 -1.60
C LEU A 26 -14.57 4.91 -1.86
N TYR A 27 -14.00 5.13 -3.05
CA TYR A 27 -12.60 4.82 -3.34
C TYR A 27 -11.65 5.51 -2.35
N SER A 28 -11.86 6.81 -2.12
CA SER A 28 -11.01 7.61 -1.22
C SER A 28 -11.14 7.14 0.24
N MET A 29 -12.35 6.80 0.68
CA MET A 29 -12.59 6.28 2.03
C MET A 29 -11.90 4.93 2.24
N VAL A 30 -11.95 4.04 1.25
CA VAL A 30 -11.26 2.75 1.30
C VAL A 30 -9.75 2.95 1.40
N GLU A 31 -9.16 3.84 0.59
CA GLU A 31 -7.73 4.15 0.67
C GLU A 31 -7.31 4.68 2.05
N ILE A 32 -8.12 5.54 2.66
CA ILE A 32 -7.89 6.03 4.03
C ILE A 32 -7.99 4.89 5.05
N CYS A 33 -8.95 3.98 4.92
CA CYS A 33 -9.10 2.86 5.85
C CYS A 33 -7.97 1.83 5.75
N ILE A 34 -7.38 1.65 4.56
CA ILE A 34 -6.27 0.72 4.31
C ILE A 34 -4.94 1.30 4.79
N ASN A 35 -4.79 2.62 4.74
CA ASN A 35 -3.58 3.31 5.18
C ASN A 35 -3.88 4.68 5.84
N PRO A 36 -4.40 4.68 7.08
CA PRO A 36 -4.84 5.91 7.75
C PRO A 36 -3.68 6.85 8.08
N ASP A 37 -2.51 6.31 8.40
CA ASP A 37 -1.31 7.08 8.77
C ASP A 37 -0.48 7.52 7.55
N SER A 38 -0.90 7.14 6.33
CA SER A 38 -0.12 7.30 5.09
C SER A 38 1.28 6.68 5.16
N GLU A 39 1.49 5.72 6.07
CA GLU A 39 2.75 5.02 6.26
C GLU A 39 3.02 4.09 5.07
N LEU A 40 4.29 3.90 4.71
CA LEU A 40 4.63 3.06 3.58
C LEU A 40 4.43 1.58 3.96
N LEU A 41 3.33 1.00 3.49
CA LEU A 41 3.00 -0.41 3.76
C LEU A 41 4.15 -1.32 3.32
N GLY A 42 4.71 -2.09 4.25
CA GLY A 42 5.90 -2.94 4.03
C GLY A 42 7.25 -2.33 4.42
N GLY A 43 7.32 -1.04 4.78
CA GLY A 43 8.53 -0.43 5.39
C GLY A 43 8.80 -0.98 6.79
N GLU A 44 7.74 -1.19 7.57
CA GLU A 44 7.78 -1.80 8.91
C GLU A 44 8.34 -3.23 8.95
N THR A 45 8.40 -3.94 7.81
CA THR A 45 8.97 -5.32 7.75
C THR A 45 10.46 -5.33 8.13
N PHE A 46 11.10 -4.17 8.11
CA PHE A 46 12.51 -3.99 8.37
C PHE A 46 12.79 -3.27 9.70
N GLU A 47 11.76 -2.72 10.36
CA GLU A 47 11.86 -2.09 11.68
C GLU A 47 11.51 -3.08 12.79
N SER A 48 12.54 -3.70 13.38
CA SER A 48 12.38 -4.54 14.57
C SER A 48 12.80 -3.76 15.82
N VAL A 49 11.90 -2.98 16.44
CA VAL A 49 12.13 -2.54 17.82
C VAL A 49 10.83 -2.34 18.63
N ASP A 50 10.68 -3.25 19.59
CA ASP A 50 10.01 -3.17 20.90
C ASP A 50 8.95 -2.07 21.13
N ASN A 51 7.66 -2.44 21.05
CA ASN A 51 6.56 -1.62 21.58
C ASN A 51 5.29 -2.46 21.84
N GLY A 52 5.42 -3.51 22.66
CA GLY A 52 4.38 -4.55 22.83
C GLY A 52 3.02 -4.09 23.35
N ALA A 53 2.93 -2.97 24.07
CA ALA A 53 1.64 -2.45 24.58
C ALA A 53 0.90 -1.53 23.59
N LYS A 54 1.64 -0.73 22.80
CA LYS A 54 1.07 0.12 21.74
C LYS A 54 0.70 -0.68 20.47
N GLN A 55 1.35 -1.82 20.25
CA GLN A 55 1.06 -2.70 19.12
C GLN A 55 -0.33 -3.31 19.19
N THR A 56 -0.79 -3.76 20.36
CA THR A 56 -2.09 -4.46 20.49
C THR A 56 -3.28 -3.54 20.18
N GLU A 57 -3.28 -2.30 20.68
CA GLU A 57 -4.33 -1.32 20.38
C GLU A 57 -4.30 -0.86 18.91
N LYS A 58 -3.10 -0.71 18.31
CA LYS A 58 -2.95 -0.38 16.88
C LYS A 58 -3.48 -1.52 16.00
N VAL A 59 -3.19 -2.78 16.34
CA VAL A 59 -3.64 -3.96 15.59
C VAL A 59 -5.17 -4.11 15.62
N ASP A 60 -5.83 -3.90 16.76
CA ASP A 60 -7.29 -3.95 16.84
C ASP A 60 -7.97 -2.82 16.05
N SER A 61 -7.39 -1.61 16.10
CA SER A 61 -7.81 -0.47 15.28
C SER A 61 -7.66 -0.76 13.78
N ASP A 62 -6.52 -1.31 13.36
CA ASP A 62 -6.24 -1.65 11.96
C ASP A 62 -7.20 -2.73 11.45
N GLN A 63 -7.50 -3.76 12.25
CA GLN A 63 -8.49 -4.79 11.88
C GLN A 63 -9.90 -4.22 11.73
N MET A 64 -10.31 -3.27 12.58
CA MET A 64 -11.60 -2.59 12.45
C MET A 64 -11.65 -1.70 11.20
N ALA A 65 -10.55 -1.03 10.87
CA ALA A 65 -10.42 -0.23 9.66
C ALA A 65 -10.50 -1.10 8.39
N LEU A 66 -9.85 -2.26 8.38
CA LEU A 66 -9.92 -3.23 7.28
C LEU A 66 -11.35 -3.76 7.05
N LYS A 67 -12.06 -4.15 8.12
CA LYS A 67 -13.47 -4.56 8.01
C LYS A 67 -14.36 -3.44 7.45
N THR A 68 -14.03 -2.18 7.76
CA THR A 68 -14.74 -1.03 7.22
C THR A 68 -14.43 -0.83 5.74
N ALA A 69 -13.16 -0.99 5.34
CA ALA A 69 -12.73 -0.96 3.95
C ALA A 69 -13.43 -2.03 3.10
N GLU A 70 -13.54 -3.27 3.60
CA GLU A 70 -14.24 -4.36 2.90
C GLU A 70 -15.74 -4.06 2.69
N LYS A 71 -16.41 -3.47 3.68
CA LYS A 71 -17.81 -3.03 3.55
C LYS A 71 -17.96 -1.91 2.53
N LEU A 72 -17.04 -0.95 2.52
CA LEU A 72 -17.06 0.14 1.55
C LEU A 72 -16.81 -0.36 0.13
N LEU A 73 -15.93 -1.36 -0.04
CA LEU A 73 -15.69 -2.01 -1.33
C LEU A 73 -16.94 -2.71 -1.87
N SER A 74 -17.74 -3.38 -1.03
CA SER A 74 -18.94 -4.06 -1.52
C SER A 74 -20.04 -3.10 -1.99
N GLU A 75 -19.96 -1.82 -1.64
CA GLU A 75 -20.88 -0.77 -2.09
C GLU A 75 -20.51 -0.12 -3.42
N ILE A 76 -19.28 -0.35 -3.90
CA ILE A 76 -18.84 0.17 -5.20
C ILE A 76 -19.54 -0.62 -6.30
N LYS A 77 -20.26 0.09 -7.17
CA LYS A 77 -21.04 -0.50 -8.27
C LYS A 77 -20.15 -1.00 -9.42
N SER A 78 -19.04 -0.31 -9.69
CA SER A 78 -18.12 -0.64 -10.80
C SER A 78 -17.06 -1.67 -10.41
N GLN A 79 -17.51 -2.87 -9.99
CA GLN A 79 -16.63 -3.95 -9.51
C GLN A 79 -15.72 -4.54 -10.60
N GLU A 80 -16.08 -4.38 -11.88
CA GLU A 80 -15.26 -4.88 -13.00
C GLU A 80 -14.14 -3.92 -13.41
N SER A 81 -14.15 -2.69 -12.90
CA SER A 81 -13.14 -1.70 -13.26
C SER A 81 -11.74 -2.12 -12.80
N LEU A 82 -10.72 -1.78 -13.61
CA LEU A 82 -9.33 -2.03 -13.24
C LEU A 82 -8.99 -1.38 -11.89
N LYS A 83 -9.49 -0.17 -11.66
CA LYS A 83 -9.29 0.58 -10.41
C LYS A 83 -9.85 -0.18 -9.20
N PHE A 84 -11.05 -0.77 -9.34
CA PHE A 84 -11.61 -1.62 -8.29
C PHE A 84 -10.75 -2.84 -8.01
N LYS A 85 -10.32 -3.57 -9.06
CA LYS A 85 -9.49 -4.76 -8.92
C LYS A 85 -8.15 -4.46 -8.24
N VAL A 86 -7.52 -3.33 -8.56
CA VAL A 86 -6.29 -2.88 -7.89
C VAL A 86 -6.57 -2.54 -6.41
N LEU A 87 -7.64 -1.78 -6.12
CA LEU A 87 -7.98 -1.38 -4.76
C LEU A 87 -8.35 -2.57 -3.87
N GLN A 88 -9.08 -3.56 -4.42
CA GLN A 88 -9.39 -4.81 -3.74
C GLN A 88 -8.10 -5.55 -3.34
N ASN A 89 -7.15 -5.68 -4.27
CA ASN A 89 -5.87 -6.31 -3.96
C ASN A 89 -5.05 -5.49 -2.95
N LYS A 90 -5.06 -4.14 -3.02
CA LYS A 90 -4.45 -3.28 -1.99
C LYS A 90 -5.03 -3.55 -0.59
N THR A 91 -6.34 -3.80 -0.49
CA THR A 91 -7.00 -4.16 0.78
C THR A 91 -6.51 -5.51 1.31
N LEU A 92 -6.36 -6.50 0.42
CA LEU A 92 -5.81 -7.81 0.77
C LEU A 92 -4.37 -7.71 1.28
N ILE A 93 -3.55 -6.85 0.67
CA ILE A 93 -2.16 -6.61 1.08
C ILE A 93 -2.11 -6.02 2.48
N ALA A 94 -3.02 -5.10 2.82
CA ALA A 94 -3.06 -4.47 4.14
C ALA A 94 -3.46 -5.41 5.29
N THR A 95 -3.96 -6.61 5.00
CA THR A 95 -4.12 -7.66 6.04
C THR A 95 -2.78 -8.13 6.61
N LYS A 96 -1.67 -7.92 5.87
CA LYS A 96 -0.31 -8.39 6.20
C LYS A 96 -0.20 -9.91 6.43
N ASP A 97 -1.22 -10.69 6.10
CA ASP A 97 -1.18 -12.15 6.16
C ASP A 97 -0.48 -12.69 4.90
N ASN A 98 0.64 -13.40 5.09
CA ASN A 98 1.42 -13.98 4.01
C ASN A 98 0.59 -14.81 3.00
N ARG A 99 -0.41 -15.58 3.45
CA ARG A 99 -1.25 -16.40 2.56
C ARG A 99 -2.13 -15.53 1.68
N ILE A 100 -2.71 -14.49 2.27
CA ILE A 100 -3.58 -13.53 1.58
C ILE A 100 -2.75 -12.67 0.62
N VAL A 101 -1.56 -12.23 1.05
CA VAL A 101 -0.61 -11.46 0.23
C VAL A 101 -0.14 -12.27 -0.98
N GLN A 102 0.11 -13.57 -0.85
CA GLN A 102 0.45 -14.42 -2.00
C GLN A 102 -0.70 -14.51 -3.00
N LYS A 103 -1.94 -14.63 -2.53
CA LYS A 103 -3.13 -14.60 -3.39
C LYS A 103 -3.26 -13.25 -4.10
N ALA A 104 -3.07 -12.15 -3.39
CA ALA A 104 -3.11 -10.80 -3.97
C ALA A 104 -2.00 -10.61 -5.02
N LEU A 105 -0.80 -11.14 -4.77
CA LEU A 105 0.31 -11.11 -5.73
C LEU A 105 -0.03 -11.86 -7.03
N PHE A 106 -0.67 -13.03 -6.94
CA PHE A 106 -1.11 -13.78 -8.12
C PHE A 106 -2.08 -12.96 -8.97
N ASN A 107 -3.14 -12.43 -8.34
CA ASN A 107 -4.13 -11.60 -9.02
C ASN A 107 -3.51 -10.34 -9.67
N LEU A 108 -2.59 -9.67 -8.96
CA LEU A 108 -1.91 -8.48 -9.47
C LEU A 108 -1.01 -8.79 -10.66
N THR A 109 -0.42 -9.99 -10.70
CA THR A 109 0.41 -10.42 -11.83
C THR A 109 -0.44 -10.52 -13.10
N GLU A 110 -1.64 -11.12 -13.02
CA GLU A 110 -2.58 -11.18 -14.16
C GLU A 110 -3.01 -9.78 -14.61
N ILE A 111 -3.28 -8.86 -13.68
CA ILE A 111 -3.67 -7.48 -13.99
C ILE A 111 -2.54 -6.74 -14.71
N VAL A 112 -1.30 -6.89 -14.24
CA VAL A 112 -0.11 -6.25 -14.82
C VAL A 112 0.22 -6.84 -16.19
N GLU A 113 0.01 -8.14 -16.40
CA GLU A 113 0.21 -8.76 -17.71
C GLU A 113 -0.77 -8.23 -18.75
N ALA A 114 -2.03 -8.00 -18.35
CA ALA A 114 -3.04 -7.37 -19.19
C ALA A 114 -2.81 -5.87 -19.39
N ASN A 115 -2.26 -5.16 -18.38
CA ASN A 115 -2.09 -3.70 -18.36
C ASN A 115 -0.67 -3.32 -17.90
N LYS A 116 0.28 -3.44 -18.83
CA LYS A 116 1.73 -3.38 -18.54
C LYS A 116 2.24 -2.05 -17.99
N ASP A 117 1.47 -0.98 -18.17
CA ASP A 117 1.85 0.39 -17.81
C ASP A 117 1.02 0.94 -16.63
N CYS A 118 0.23 0.10 -15.95
CA CYS A 118 -0.54 0.53 -14.78
C CYS A 118 0.36 0.68 -13.55
N VAL A 119 0.72 1.93 -13.22
CA VAL A 119 1.60 2.26 -12.07
C VAL A 119 1.00 1.79 -10.73
N PRO A 120 -0.29 2.01 -10.41
CA PRO A 120 -0.90 1.54 -9.17
C PRO A 120 -0.83 0.03 -8.95
N ALA A 121 -1.02 -0.77 -10.01
CA ALA A 121 -0.96 -2.22 -9.94
C ALA A 121 0.48 -2.72 -9.73
N LEU A 122 1.42 -2.11 -10.44
CA LEU A 122 2.84 -2.41 -10.31
C LEU A 122 3.39 -2.04 -8.93
N LEU A 123 2.97 -0.90 -8.36
CA LEU A 123 3.32 -0.50 -7.00
C LEU A 123 2.81 -1.53 -5.99
N ALA A 124 1.52 -1.90 -6.08
CA ALA A 124 0.93 -2.92 -5.20
C ALA A 124 1.65 -4.27 -5.30
N MET A 125 2.04 -4.69 -6.52
CA MET A 125 2.83 -5.90 -6.74
C MET A 125 4.22 -5.82 -6.07
N SER A 126 4.88 -4.66 -6.14
CA SER A 126 6.13 -4.45 -5.41
C SER A 126 5.95 -4.52 -3.90
N THR A 127 4.87 -3.94 -3.37
CA THR A 127 4.54 -4.03 -1.95
C THR A 127 4.34 -5.48 -1.50
N CYS A 128 3.66 -6.31 -2.30
CA CYS A 128 3.58 -7.76 -2.04
C CYS A 128 4.97 -8.40 -1.95
N PHE A 129 5.88 -8.08 -2.88
CA PHE A 129 7.24 -8.61 -2.84
C PHE A 129 8.01 -8.16 -1.59
N MET A 130 7.79 -6.94 -1.11
CA MET A 130 8.39 -6.46 0.14
C MET A 130 7.87 -7.24 1.35
N LEU A 131 6.55 -7.39 1.50
CA LEU A 131 5.95 -8.15 2.60
C LEU A 131 6.34 -9.63 2.60
N LEU A 132 6.46 -10.23 1.41
CA LEU A 132 6.95 -11.62 1.25
C LEU A 132 8.48 -11.75 1.36
N LYS A 133 9.18 -10.69 1.80
CA LYS A 133 10.64 -10.65 1.98
C LYS A 133 11.44 -10.92 0.70
N GLN A 134 10.83 -10.74 -0.47
CA GLN A 134 11.48 -10.84 -1.79
C GLN A 134 12.07 -9.48 -2.23
N SER A 135 12.85 -8.87 -1.33
CA SER A 135 13.37 -7.49 -1.48
C SER A 135 14.13 -7.22 -2.80
N PRO A 136 14.95 -8.17 -3.35
CA PRO A 136 15.58 -7.95 -4.66
C PRO A 136 14.59 -7.81 -5.83
N LYS A 137 13.50 -8.58 -5.84
CA LYS A 137 12.47 -8.51 -6.88
C LYS A 137 11.68 -7.21 -6.76
N ALA A 138 11.30 -6.83 -5.54
CA ALA A 138 10.66 -5.55 -5.26
C ALA A 138 11.51 -4.39 -5.79
N ARG A 139 12.79 -4.34 -5.41
CA ARG A 139 13.72 -3.29 -5.86
C ARG A 139 13.84 -3.22 -7.38
N ASN A 140 13.94 -4.36 -8.06
CA ASN A 140 14.04 -4.37 -9.53
C ASN A 140 12.78 -3.81 -10.19
N GLN A 141 11.60 -4.15 -9.67
CA GLN A 141 10.34 -3.58 -10.15
C GLN A 141 10.28 -2.07 -9.86
N LEU A 142 10.52 -1.63 -8.63
CA LEU A 142 10.49 -0.20 -8.29
C LEU A 142 11.46 0.64 -9.12
N LYS A 143 12.67 0.12 -9.41
CA LYS A 143 13.63 0.79 -10.30
C LYS A 143 13.12 0.97 -11.72
N ARG A 144 12.34 0.02 -12.22
CA ARG A 144 11.68 0.12 -13.53
C ARG A 144 10.59 1.18 -13.48
N LEU A 145 9.75 1.18 -12.44
CA LEU A 145 8.67 2.15 -12.27
C LEU A 145 9.22 3.59 -12.16
N ALA A 146 10.27 3.79 -11.38
CA ALA A 146 10.88 5.11 -11.19
C ALA A 146 11.46 5.72 -12.48
N LYS A 147 11.61 4.93 -13.55
CA LYS A 147 12.07 5.37 -14.88
C LYS A 147 10.92 5.57 -15.88
N MET A 148 9.68 5.21 -15.51
CA MET A 148 8.52 5.43 -16.38
C MET A 148 8.24 6.93 -16.53
N THR A 149 7.51 7.29 -17.60
CA THR A 149 7.04 8.66 -17.82
C THR A 149 6.12 9.08 -16.68
N TRP A 150 6.53 10.13 -15.97
CA TRP A 150 5.72 10.73 -14.92
C TRP A 150 4.40 11.26 -15.49
N ASN A 151 3.30 11.02 -14.77
CA ASN A 151 1.96 11.46 -15.11
C ASN A 151 1.35 12.18 -13.88
N PRO A 152 0.74 13.37 -14.03
CA PRO A 152 0.09 14.06 -12.91
C PRO A 152 -1.03 13.24 -12.26
N GLU A 153 -1.74 12.38 -13.01
CA GLU A 153 -2.84 11.57 -12.46
C GLU A 153 -2.35 10.48 -11.47
N GLU A 154 -1.12 10.01 -11.64
CA GLU A 154 -0.50 8.95 -10.83
C GLU A 154 0.65 9.50 -9.97
N ALA A 155 0.73 10.82 -9.79
CA ALA A 155 1.84 11.49 -9.12
C ALA A 155 2.06 10.97 -7.69
N GLU A 156 0.98 10.68 -6.95
CA GLU A 156 1.05 10.11 -5.60
C GLU A 156 1.61 8.68 -5.58
N ASP A 157 1.31 7.87 -6.59
CA ASP A 157 1.87 6.52 -6.69
C ASP A 157 3.37 6.58 -7.07
N PHE A 158 3.78 7.51 -7.93
CA PHE A 158 5.20 7.77 -8.23
C PHE A 158 5.97 8.22 -6.99
N GLU A 159 5.39 9.10 -6.17
CA GLU A 159 5.98 9.51 -4.89
C GLU A 159 6.21 8.30 -3.99
N LYS A 160 5.20 7.43 -3.84
CA LYS A 160 5.32 6.19 -3.06
C LYS A 160 6.41 5.25 -3.61
N VAL A 161 6.58 5.17 -4.94
CA VAL A 161 7.68 4.40 -5.56
C VAL A 161 9.05 4.95 -5.14
N TRP A 162 9.24 6.27 -5.20
CA TRP A 162 10.50 6.90 -4.82
C TRP A 162 10.80 6.78 -3.33
N LEU A 163 9.79 6.95 -2.47
CA LEU A 163 9.92 6.74 -1.04
C LEU A 163 10.27 5.29 -0.71
N SER A 164 9.62 4.33 -1.36
CA SER A 164 9.93 2.89 -1.21
C SER A 164 11.38 2.57 -1.60
N LEU A 165 11.87 3.17 -2.69
CA LEU A 165 13.26 3.00 -3.11
C LEU A 165 14.23 3.61 -2.10
N ALA A 166 13.94 4.81 -1.60
CA ALA A 166 14.77 5.48 -0.61
C ALA A 166 14.90 4.64 0.66
N ASP A 167 13.79 4.11 1.18
CA ASP A 167 13.77 3.23 2.36
C ASP A 167 14.64 1.97 2.16
N ILE A 168 14.47 1.28 1.02
CA ILE A 168 15.30 0.12 0.66
C ILE A 168 16.81 0.46 0.62
N TYR A 169 17.17 1.67 0.17
CA TYR A 169 18.56 2.12 0.12
C TYR A 169 19.10 2.49 1.50
N ILE A 170 18.30 3.14 2.34
CA ILE A 170 18.65 3.49 3.72
C ILE A 170 18.91 2.21 4.52
N GLN A 171 17.99 1.24 4.46
CA GLN A 171 18.15 -0.05 5.13
C GLN A 171 19.40 -0.78 4.67
N LYS A 172 19.67 -0.78 3.35
CA LYS A 172 20.89 -1.35 2.80
C LYS A 172 22.12 -0.72 3.45
N CYS A 173 22.18 0.61 3.54
CA CYS A 173 23.28 1.36 4.15
C CYS A 173 23.48 0.99 5.64
N ILE A 174 22.38 0.94 6.42
CA ILE A 174 22.42 0.55 7.83
C ILE A 174 23.01 -0.86 8.01
N MET A 175 22.62 -1.81 7.16
CA MET A 175 23.16 -3.17 7.21
C MET A 175 24.66 -3.25 6.90
N TYR A 176 25.18 -2.45 5.96
CA TYR A 176 26.63 -2.39 5.70
C TYR A 176 27.40 -1.91 6.92
N ASN A 177 26.94 -0.81 7.54
CA ASN A 177 27.60 -0.25 8.73
C ASN A 177 27.58 -1.23 9.91
N ALA A 178 26.49 -1.98 10.10
CA ALA A 178 26.40 -3.00 11.14
C ALA A 178 27.34 -4.19 10.91
N ALA A 179 27.61 -4.55 9.65
CA ALA A 179 28.52 -5.63 9.29
C ALA A 179 29.99 -5.27 9.54
N GLU A 180 30.40 -4.02 9.29
CA GLU A 180 31.76 -3.54 9.57
C GLU A 180 32.09 -3.56 11.07
N ILE A 181 31.12 -3.20 11.91
CA ILE A 181 31.29 -3.24 13.38
C ILE A 181 31.45 -4.68 13.87
N LYS A 182 30.71 -5.65 13.31
CA LYS A 182 30.80 -7.07 13.69
C LYS A 182 32.05 -7.77 13.16
N GLY A 183 32.64 -7.30 12.06
CA GLY A 183 33.90 -7.82 11.52
C GLY A 183 35.15 -7.30 12.25
N SER A 184 34.99 -6.40 13.21
CA SER A 184 36.07 -5.76 13.97
C SER A 184 36.27 -6.35 15.38
N TYR A 185 35.65 -7.50 15.68
CA TYR A 185 35.81 -8.25 16.94
C TYR A 185 36.27 -9.69 16.68
#